data_AF-A0A529TK94-F1
#
_entry.id   AF-A0A529TK94-F1
#
_cell.length_a   1.000
_cell.length_b   1.000
_cell.length_c   1.000
_cell.angle_alpha   90.00
_cell.angle_beta   90.00
_cell.angle_gamma   90.00
#
_symmetry.space_group_name_H-M   'P 1'
#
loop_
_entity.id
_entity.type
_entity.pdbx_description
1 polymer ?
#
loop_
_entity_poly.entity_id
_entity_poly.type
_entity_poly.pdbx_seq_one_letter_code
_entity_poly.pdbx_strand_id
1 'polypeptide(L)' 'MMIRTLSTLECTKLLAANRTGHLACVKDGQPYVVPLNYAYADSHLYAFS' A
#
# COMPACT_ATOMS: atom_id res chain seq x y z
N MET A 1 -6.31 7.93 -22.21
CA MET A 1 -5.37 7.83 -21.07
C MET A 1 -4.30 6.81 -21.45
N MET A 2 -3.02 7.17 -21.35
CA MET A 2 -1.93 6.22 -21.60
C MET A 2 -1.56 5.56 -20.27
N ILE A 3 -1.86 4.27 -20.14
CA ILE A 3 -1.57 3.47 -18.94
C ILE A 3 -0.26 2.72 -19.17
N ARG A 4 0.64 2.74 -18.19
CA ARG A 4 1.91 2.00 -18.22
C ARG A 4 2.23 1.37 -16.88
N THR A 5 2.97 0.27 -16.90
CA THR A 5 3.54 -0.33 -15.70
C THR A 5 4.64 0.57 -15.14
N LEU A 6 4.65 0.73 -13.82
CA LEU A 6 5.72 1.40 -13.09
C LEU A 6 6.84 0.42 -12.79
N SER A 7 8.08 0.89 -12.84
CA SER A 7 9.24 0.18 -12.32
C SER A 7 9.18 0.06 -10.79
N THR A 8 9.94 -0.88 -10.21
CA THR A 8 10.05 -1.03 -8.75
C THR A 8 10.45 0.27 -8.06
N LEU A 9 11.36 1.04 -8.66
CA LEU A 9 11.80 2.34 -8.11
C LEU A 9 10.66 3.38 -8.11
N GLU A 10 9.82 3.40 -9.13
CA GLU A 10 8.66 4.30 -9.17
C GLU A 10 7.61 3.89 -8.14
N CYS A 11 7.37 2.59 -7.96
CA CYS A 11 6.47 2.07 -6.94
C CYS A 11 6.93 2.44 -5.52
N THR A 12 8.21 2.21 -5.19
CA THR A 12 8.73 2.50 -3.84
C THR A 12 8.78 4.00 -3.56
N LYS A 13 9.05 4.85 -4.56
CA LYS A 13 8.90 6.31 -4.43
C LYS A 13 7.47 6.73 -4.12
N LEU A 14 6.47 6.11 -4.77
CA LEU A 14 5.06 6.38 -4.48
C LEU A 14 4.71 5.96 -3.05
N LEU A 15 5.16 4.78 -2.60
CA LEU A 15 4.95 4.34 -1.21
C LEU A 15 5.58 5.31 -0.20
N ALA A 16 6.82 5.75 -0.44
CA ALA A 16 7.54 6.67 0.43
C ALA A 16 6.91 8.09 0.49
N ALA A 17 6.31 8.56 -0.61
CA ALA A 17 5.71 9.88 -0.71
C ALA A 17 4.31 9.98 -0.05
N ASN A 18 3.65 8.85 0.22
CA ASN A 18 2.27 8.80 0.73
C ASN A 18 2.22 8.22 2.14
N ARG A 19 1.10 8.48 2.85
CA ARG A 19 0.88 8.03 4.24
C ARG A 19 -0.41 7.28 4.45
N THR A 20 -1.30 7.22 3.47
CA THR A 20 -2.59 6.54 3.58
C THR A 20 -2.74 5.56 2.44
N GLY A 21 -3.16 4.34 2.76
CA GLY A 21 -3.49 3.30 1.78
C GLY A 21 -4.72 2.52 2.23
N HIS A 22 -5.10 1.50 1.45
CA HIS A 22 -6.16 0.56 1.83
C HIS A 22 -5.53 -0.79 2.19
N LEU A 23 -5.73 -1.25 3.42
CA LEU A 23 -5.32 -2.58 3.85
C LEU A 23 -6.52 -3.53 3.68
N ALA A 24 -6.28 -4.65 3.00
CA ALA A 24 -7.25 -5.71 2.82
C ALA A 24 -6.82 -6.97 3.59
N CYS A 25 -7.77 -7.63 4.23
CA CYS A 25 -7.62 -8.99 4.75
C CYS A 25 -8.80 -9.87 4.31
N VAL A 26 -8.63 -11.19 4.42
CA VAL A 26 -9.66 -12.16 4.03
C VAL A 26 -9.86 -13.17 5.15
N LYS A 27 -11.12 -13.48 5.44
CA LYS A 27 -11.51 -14.61 6.28
C LYS A 27 -12.65 -15.35 5.58
N ASP A 28 -12.53 -16.67 5.45
CA ASP A 28 -13.55 -17.53 4.83
C ASP A 28 -14.01 -17.07 3.43
N GLY A 29 -13.08 -16.53 2.63
CA GLY A 29 -13.36 -16.01 1.29
C GLY A 29 -14.00 -14.63 1.24
N GLN A 30 -14.35 -14.04 2.39
CA GLN A 30 -14.88 -12.68 2.47
C GLN A 30 -13.75 -11.66 2.66
N PRO A 31 -13.53 -10.74 1.70
CA PRO A 31 -12.61 -9.62 1.87
C PRO A 31 -13.18 -8.54 2.79
N TYR A 32 -12.29 -7.91 3.56
CA TYR A 32 -12.54 -6.72 4.35
C TYR A 32 -11.43 -5.69 4.10
N VAL A 33 -11.81 -4.45 3.78
CA VAL A 33 -10.89 -3.39 3.36
C VAL A 33 -11.12 -2.14 4.18
N VAL A 34 -10.03 -1.58 4.73
CA VAL A 34 -10.07 -0.35 5.54
C VAL A 34 -8.98 0.63 5.09
N PRO A 35 -9.19 1.95 5.23
CA PRO A 35 -8.10 2.91 5.15
C PRO A 35 -7.14 2.70 6.32
N LEU A 36 -5.84 2.75 6.05
CA LEU A 36 -4.78 2.61 7.06
C LEU A 36 -3.68 3.64 6.80
N ASN A 37 -3.24 4.31 7.88
CA ASN A 37 -2.04 5.14 7.81
C ASN A 37 -0.79 4.29 7.99
N TYR A 38 0.23 4.52 7.17
CA TYR A 38 1.46 3.75 7.17
C TYR A 38 2.72 4.62 7.06
N ALA A 39 3.87 4.04 7.40
CA ALA A 39 5.20 4.55 7.11
C ALA A 39 6.00 3.51 6.31
N TYR A 40 6.57 3.91 5.17
CA TYR A 40 7.44 3.06 4.37
C TYR A 40 8.90 3.22 4.79
N ALA A 41 9.54 2.11 5.19
CA ALA A 41 10.96 2.05 5.54
C ALA A 41 11.49 0.63 5.33
N ASP A 42 12.74 0.48 4.89
CA ASP A 42 13.42 -0.82 4.73
C ASP A 42 12.62 -1.89 3.97
N SER A 43 11.90 -1.48 2.92
CA SER A 43 11.00 -2.34 2.12
C SER A 43 9.78 -2.90 2.88
N HIS A 44 9.39 -2.27 3.99
CA HIS A 44 8.22 -2.62 4.79
C HIS A 44 7.25 -1.43 4.91
N LEU A 45 5.99 -1.74 5.18
CA LEU A 45 4.95 -0.77 5.54
C LEU A 45 4.59 -0.99 7.01
N TYR A 46 4.93 -0.03 7.86
CA TYR A 46 4.65 -0.06 9.30
C TYR A 46 3.38 0.74 9.59
N ALA A 47 2.54 0.23 10.49
CA ALA A 47 1.29 0.86 10.91
C ALA A 47 0.93 0.48 12.35
N PHE A 48 0.01 1.23 12.95
CA PHE A 48 -0.60 0.94 14.25
C PHE A 48 -2.11 0.69 14.05
N SER A 49 -2.68 -0.27 14.78
CA SER A 49 -4.11 -0.64 14.73
C SER A 49 -4.62 -1.09 16.09
#